data_AF-A0A7S3VX30-F1
#
_entry.id   AF-A0A7S3VX30-F1
#
_cell.length_a   1.000
_cell.length_b   1.000
_cell.length_c   1.000
_cell.angle_alpha   90.00
_cell.angle_beta   90.00
_cell.angle_gamma   90.00
#
_symmetry.space_group_name_H-M   'P 1'
#
loop_
_entity.id
_entity.type
_entity.pdbx_description
1 polymer ?
#
loop_
_entity_poly.entity_id
_entity_poly.type
_entity_poly.pdbx_seq_one_letter_code
_entity_poly.pdbx_strand_id
1 'polypeptide(L)'
;SLVAASRSLMLRVFYLTTALINMLLWLRWWHVGYARTDDAPIVTCPSWLPASAVLALRRRPMYYTLCRAGPLTMITAAAWPDVWMVRLGAAAWHSLYVLAETSCTHSHRDHASLYSAWALALLPAHLAHGVALGVCVHFVASSGFAKLHVAGGAAAWAEPSTLASILRQYNSLPIREGGPLLPRASALLVRHPLLVATFSAFTLVFECALVPAALLLPLALRPLLAAVSCMLHVGIAAVQSLDIGLYFLPNLGTYCLGFGSSVPLGSPGWWCAIAVCAASAAPLLVRRRLVAEDWPLTPFALFAWSGPQWRSLFARLVDGDTRLVLGARAPPQPGQVVVPAAGLE
;
A
#
# COMPACT_ATOMS: atom_id res chain seq x y z
N SER A 1 28.25 -20.34 11.46
CA SER A 1 28.79 -19.31 10.54
C SER A 1 28.52 -19.60 9.05
N LEU A 2 28.46 -20.84 8.57
CA LEU A 2 28.04 -21.16 7.18
C LEU A 2 26.52 -21.06 6.93
N VAL A 3 25.70 -21.52 7.88
CA VAL A 3 24.23 -21.49 7.76
C VAL A 3 23.67 -20.06 7.73
N ALA A 4 24.27 -19.14 8.50
CA ALA A 4 23.89 -17.73 8.51
C ALA A 4 24.26 -17.02 7.19
N ALA A 5 25.43 -17.33 6.62
CA ALA A 5 25.85 -16.83 5.32
C ALA A 5 24.96 -17.36 4.18
N SER A 6 24.60 -18.65 4.23
CA SER A 6 23.67 -19.29 3.28
C SER A 6 22.26 -18.67 3.36
N ARG A 7 21.72 -18.43 4.56
CA ARG A 7 20.43 -17.74 4.74
C ARG A 7 20.46 -16.30 4.24
N SER A 8 21.55 -15.56 4.50
CA SER A 8 21.74 -14.20 4.00
C SER A 8 21.79 -14.15 2.47
N LEU A 9 22.51 -15.09 1.84
CA LEU A 9 22.57 -15.21 0.38
C LEU A 9 21.20 -15.56 -0.22
N MET A 10 20.48 -16.52 0.37
CA MET A 10 19.16 -16.92 -0.12
C MET A 10 18.13 -15.77 -0.03
N LEU A 11 18.15 -15.00 1.06
CA LEU A 11 17.34 -13.79 1.20
C LEU A 11 17.70 -12.75 0.15
N ARG A 12 18.99 -12.50 -0.09
CA ARG A 12 19.45 -11.58 -1.14
C ARG A 12 19.04 -12.03 -2.54
N VAL A 13 19.13 -13.32 -2.86
CA VAL A 13 18.66 -13.87 -4.14
C VAL A 13 17.14 -13.69 -4.27
N PHE A 14 16.37 -14.03 -3.24
CA PHE A 14 14.91 -13.82 -3.22
C PHE A 14 14.54 -12.34 -3.47
N TYR A 15 15.20 -11.43 -2.76
CA TYR A 15 15.05 -10.00 -2.92
C TYR A 15 15.39 -9.54 -4.34
N LEU A 16 16.55 -9.92 -4.88
CA LEU A 16 17.00 -9.53 -6.21
C LEU A 16 16.14 -10.12 -7.33
N THR A 17 15.68 -11.36 -7.21
CA THR A 17 14.74 -11.97 -8.16
C THR A 17 13.38 -11.27 -8.14
N THR A 18 12.89 -10.92 -6.95
CA THR A 18 11.64 -10.16 -6.80
C THR A 18 11.79 -8.75 -7.39
N ALA A 19 12.92 -8.09 -7.16
CA ALA A 19 13.26 -6.81 -7.77
C ALA A 19 13.31 -6.89 -9.31
N LEU A 20 13.96 -7.92 -9.86
CA LEU A 20 14.06 -8.14 -11.30
C LEU A 20 12.70 -8.42 -11.95
N ILE A 21 11.88 -9.28 -11.35
CA ILE A 21 10.52 -9.58 -11.84
C ILE A 21 9.68 -8.30 -11.84
N ASN A 22 9.75 -7.51 -10.76
CA ASN A 22 9.07 -6.22 -10.70
C ASN A 22 9.55 -5.27 -11.80
N MET A 23 10.85 -5.17 -12.03
CA MET A 23 11.43 -4.34 -13.10
C MET A 23 11.00 -4.80 -14.51
N LEU A 24 10.91 -6.11 -14.76
CA LEU A 24 10.50 -6.65 -16.05
C LEU A 24 9.00 -6.48 -16.32
N LEU A 25 8.16 -6.74 -15.31
CA LEU A 25 6.73 -6.41 -15.38
C LEU A 25 6.53 -4.92 -15.63
N TRP A 26 7.38 -4.10 -15.05
CA TRP A 26 7.35 -2.65 -15.16
C TRP A 26 7.75 -2.11 -16.55
N LEU A 27 8.85 -2.60 -17.15
CA LEU A 27 9.26 -2.19 -18.50
C LEU A 27 8.13 -2.44 -19.52
N ARG A 28 7.35 -3.51 -19.32
CA ARG A 28 6.26 -3.90 -20.21
C ARG A 28 5.03 -3.00 -20.10
N TRP A 29 4.73 -2.46 -18.92
CA TRP A 29 3.47 -1.72 -18.64
C TRP A 29 3.69 -0.25 -18.27
N TRP A 30 4.84 0.34 -18.66
CA TRP A 30 5.17 1.75 -18.40
C TRP A 30 4.10 2.75 -18.90
N HIS A 31 3.22 2.33 -19.82
CA HIS A 31 2.14 3.12 -20.41
C HIS A 31 0.74 2.89 -19.80
N VAL A 32 0.60 2.01 -18.80
CA VAL A 32 -0.70 1.68 -18.16
C VAL A 32 -0.77 2.25 -16.73
N GLY A 33 -1.93 2.82 -16.36
CA GLY A 33 -2.25 3.16 -14.96
C GLY A 33 -1.83 4.56 -14.50
N TYR A 34 -2.63 5.23 -13.65
CA TYR A 34 -2.98 6.66 -13.80
C TYR A 34 -2.32 7.68 -12.84
N ALA A 35 -2.18 8.90 -13.32
CA ALA A 35 -2.90 10.06 -12.77
C ALA A 35 -3.11 11.00 -13.97
N ARG A 36 -4.34 11.54 -14.16
CA ARG A 36 -4.38 12.87 -14.77
C ARG A 36 -3.61 13.73 -13.79
N THR A 37 -2.45 14.21 -14.20
CA THR A 37 -1.90 15.43 -13.66
C THR A 37 -2.91 16.50 -14.03
N ASP A 38 -4.04 16.55 -13.32
CA ASP A 38 -5.05 17.55 -13.57
C ASP A 38 -4.35 18.89 -13.39
N ASP A 39 -4.60 19.84 -14.28
CA ASP A 39 -4.20 21.24 -14.12
C ASP A 39 -4.96 21.92 -12.94
N ALA A 40 -5.38 21.12 -11.96
CA ALA A 40 -5.99 21.58 -10.74
C ALA A 40 -4.91 22.29 -9.88
N PRO A 41 -5.23 23.48 -9.37
CA PRO A 41 -4.37 24.18 -8.43
C PRO A 41 -4.21 23.38 -7.14
N ILE A 42 -3.06 23.56 -6.50
CA ILE A 42 -2.70 22.87 -5.25
C ILE A 42 -2.77 23.86 -4.11
N VAL A 43 -3.36 23.46 -2.99
CA VAL A 43 -3.40 24.26 -1.76
C VAL A 43 -2.37 23.71 -0.77
N THR A 44 -1.20 24.30 -0.66
CA THR A 44 -0.16 23.83 0.26
C THR A 44 -0.38 24.40 1.66
N CYS A 45 -0.32 23.56 2.68
CA CYS A 45 -0.04 24.03 4.04
C CYS A 45 1.38 24.63 4.09
N PRO A 46 1.69 25.49 5.08
CA PRO A 46 3.04 25.99 5.28
C PRO A 46 4.03 24.82 5.32
N SER A 47 4.97 24.82 4.37
CA SER A 47 5.97 23.78 4.22
C SER A 47 7.33 24.44 4.07
N TRP A 48 8.36 23.78 4.59
CA TRP A 48 9.74 24.14 4.33
C TRP A 48 10.16 23.81 2.89
N LEU A 49 9.41 22.94 2.19
CA LEU A 49 9.62 22.62 0.79
C LEU A 49 9.04 23.72 -0.10
N PRO A 50 9.81 24.26 -1.07
CA PRO A 50 9.31 25.22 -2.04
C PRO A 50 8.17 24.64 -2.88
N ALA A 51 7.18 25.48 -3.22
CA ALA A 51 6.06 25.11 -4.10
C ALA A 51 6.51 24.54 -5.45
N SER A 52 7.61 25.07 -6.01
CA SER A 52 8.21 24.56 -7.26
C SER A 52 8.69 23.12 -7.15
N ALA A 53 9.18 22.68 -5.99
CA ALA A 53 9.57 21.30 -5.76
C ALA A 53 8.35 20.36 -5.73
N VAL A 54 7.26 20.78 -5.08
CA VAL A 54 5.99 20.04 -5.06
C VAL A 54 5.41 19.92 -6.47
N LEU A 55 5.45 21.01 -7.25
CA LEU A 55 5.05 20.99 -8.66
C LEU A 55 5.92 20.06 -9.51
N ALA A 56 7.24 20.04 -9.29
CA ALA A 56 8.15 19.16 -10.01
C ALA A 56 7.84 17.67 -9.75
N LEU A 57 7.42 17.31 -8.54
CA LEU A 57 7.01 15.94 -8.19
C LEU A 57 5.74 15.49 -8.94
N ARG A 58 4.88 16.42 -9.35
CA ARG A 58 3.68 16.12 -10.15
C ARG A 58 3.99 15.87 -11.62
N ARG A 59 5.18 16.23 -12.11
CA ARG A 59 5.55 15.94 -13.50
C ARG A 59 5.46 14.45 -13.73
N ARG A 60 4.70 14.03 -14.76
CA ARG A 60 4.46 12.61 -15.06
C ARG A 60 5.73 11.75 -14.99
N PRO A 61 6.86 12.11 -15.61
CA PRO A 61 8.07 11.29 -15.55
C PRO A 61 8.59 11.10 -14.12
N MET A 62 8.54 12.15 -13.30
CA MET A 62 9.02 12.13 -11.92
C MET A 62 8.12 11.27 -11.04
N TYR A 63 6.80 11.53 -11.05
CA TYR A 63 5.82 10.76 -10.31
C TYR A 63 5.90 9.26 -10.67
N TYR A 64 5.94 8.94 -11.97
CA TYR A 64 6.08 7.55 -12.41
C TYR A 64 7.39 6.94 -11.92
N THR A 65 8.51 7.63 -12.04
CA THR A 65 9.80 7.14 -11.56
C THR A 65 9.72 6.79 -10.07
N LEU A 66 9.16 7.70 -9.25
CA LEU A 66 9.01 7.51 -7.81
C LEU A 66 8.13 6.31 -7.44
N CYS A 67 6.93 6.21 -8.02
CA CYS A 67 6.02 5.08 -7.82
C CYS A 67 6.71 3.75 -8.12
N ARG A 68 7.49 3.75 -9.20
CA ARG A 68 7.93 2.52 -9.85
C ARG A 68 9.24 1.99 -9.33
N ALA A 69 10.15 2.86 -8.87
CA ALA A 69 11.38 2.41 -8.22
C ALA A 69 11.20 2.13 -6.72
N GLY A 70 10.05 2.47 -6.11
CA GLY A 70 9.76 2.21 -4.70
C GLY A 70 10.05 0.76 -4.23
N PRO A 71 9.56 -0.29 -4.93
CA PRO A 71 9.87 -1.67 -4.55
C PRO A 71 11.38 -1.95 -4.60
N LEU A 72 12.07 -1.45 -5.63
CA LEU A 72 13.51 -1.65 -5.82
C LEU A 72 14.32 -0.97 -4.70
N THR A 73 13.99 0.27 -4.35
CA THR A 73 14.71 1.01 -3.30
C THR A 73 14.51 0.36 -1.94
N MET A 74 13.28 -0.09 -1.61
CA MET A 74 13.01 -0.83 -0.38
C MET A 74 13.77 -2.16 -0.31
N ILE A 75 13.69 -2.98 -1.37
CA ILE A 75 14.33 -4.28 -1.43
C ILE A 75 15.86 -4.13 -1.37
N THR A 76 16.41 -3.12 -2.02
CA THR A 76 17.84 -2.79 -1.98
C THR A 76 18.24 -2.41 -0.54
N ALA A 77 17.50 -1.51 0.12
CA ALA A 77 17.79 -1.16 1.51
C ALA A 77 17.73 -2.36 2.47
N ALA A 78 16.82 -3.31 2.23
CA ALA A 78 16.73 -4.55 2.98
C ALA A 78 17.91 -5.51 2.72
N ALA A 79 18.40 -5.59 1.48
CA ALA A 79 19.50 -6.47 1.09
C ALA A 79 20.88 -5.99 1.61
N TRP A 80 21.04 -4.68 1.82
CA TRP A 80 22.27 -4.06 2.34
C TRP A 80 22.02 -3.27 3.63
N PRO A 81 21.63 -3.95 4.74
CA PRO A 81 21.27 -3.29 5.99
C PRO A 81 22.45 -2.55 6.64
N ASP A 82 23.69 -2.95 6.35
CA ASP A 82 24.89 -2.33 6.91
C ASP A 82 25.27 -1.01 6.20
N VAL A 83 24.72 -0.75 5.01
CA VAL A 83 25.05 0.45 4.22
C VAL A 83 24.02 1.54 4.51
N TRP A 84 24.33 2.41 5.50
CA TRP A 84 23.41 3.46 5.95
C TRP A 84 22.95 4.39 4.81
N MET A 85 23.82 4.69 3.83
CA MET A 85 23.49 5.53 2.67
C MET A 85 22.37 4.93 1.82
N VAL A 86 22.38 3.61 1.62
CA VAL A 86 21.33 2.91 0.86
C VAL A 86 20.00 2.97 1.60
N ARG A 87 20.03 2.78 2.94
CA ARG A 87 18.82 2.85 3.78
C ARG A 87 18.23 4.26 3.81
N LEU A 88 19.08 5.29 3.98
CA LEU A 88 18.65 6.69 3.95
C LEU A 88 18.13 7.08 2.56
N GLY A 89 18.78 6.61 1.49
CA GLY A 89 18.33 6.83 0.11
C GLY A 89 16.94 6.23 -0.13
N ALA A 90 16.65 5.03 0.37
CA ALA A 90 15.32 4.44 0.29
C ALA A 90 14.29 5.24 1.10
N ALA A 91 14.62 5.68 2.31
CA ALA A 91 13.74 6.51 3.13
C ALA A 91 13.41 7.85 2.44
N ALA A 92 14.41 8.52 1.87
CA ALA A 92 14.21 9.72 1.07
C ALA A 92 13.33 9.46 -0.15
N TRP A 93 13.57 8.36 -0.88
CA TRP A 93 12.78 7.97 -2.05
C TRP A 93 11.31 7.77 -1.71
N HIS A 94 11.01 7.00 -0.67
CA HIS A 94 9.63 6.76 -0.25
C HIS A 94 8.97 8.03 0.30
N SER A 95 9.74 8.96 0.89
CA SER A 95 9.22 10.27 1.31
C SER A 95 8.79 11.11 0.11
N LEU A 96 9.63 11.16 -0.93
CA LEU A 96 9.31 11.84 -2.19
C LEU A 96 8.12 11.18 -2.90
N TYR A 97 8.07 9.85 -2.92
CA TYR A 97 6.96 9.10 -3.49
C TYR A 97 5.64 9.43 -2.78
N VAL A 98 5.57 9.33 -1.45
CA VAL A 98 4.35 9.65 -0.70
C VAL A 98 3.93 11.11 -0.92
N LEU A 99 4.88 12.04 -0.95
CA LEU A 99 4.59 13.44 -1.26
C LEU A 99 4.02 13.61 -2.69
N ALA A 100 4.59 12.91 -3.67
CA ALA A 100 4.12 12.95 -5.04
C ALA A 100 2.73 12.28 -5.19
N GLU A 101 2.52 11.12 -4.59
CA GLU A 101 1.24 10.38 -4.56
C GLU A 101 0.13 11.23 -3.97
N THR A 102 0.34 11.73 -2.75
CA THR A 102 -0.65 12.58 -2.07
C THR A 102 -0.95 13.86 -2.86
N SER A 103 0.04 14.43 -3.56
CA SER A 103 -0.13 15.61 -4.43
C SER A 103 -0.82 15.31 -5.76
N CYS A 104 -0.65 14.12 -6.32
CA CYS A 104 -1.20 13.74 -7.62
C CYS A 104 -2.61 13.14 -7.52
N THR A 105 -2.88 12.39 -6.46
CA THR A 105 -4.10 11.56 -6.36
C THR A 105 -4.99 11.97 -5.20
N HIS A 106 -4.54 12.91 -4.35
CA HIS A 106 -5.20 13.27 -3.09
C HIS A 106 -5.44 12.04 -2.17
N SER A 107 -4.69 10.96 -2.42
CA SER A 107 -4.80 9.69 -1.72
C SER A 107 -3.65 9.53 -0.74
N HIS A 108 -3.98 9.13 0.49
CA HIS A 108 -3.01 8.76 1.53
C HIS A 108 -2.76 7.25 1.51
N ARG A 109 -2.54 6.70 0.31
CA ARG A 109 -2.19 5.29 0.13
C ARG A 109 -0.69 5.09 0.27
N ASP A 110 -0.30 3.87 0.65
CA ASP A 110 1.09 3.38 0.56
C ASP A 110 2.10 3.93 1.58
N HIS A 111 1.60 4.45 2.71
CA HIS A 111 2.41 4.76 3.87
C HIS A 111 3.19 3.54 4.41
N ALA A 112 2.70 2.31 4.26
CA ALA A 112 3.40 1.12 4.77
C ALA A 112 4.87 1.04 4.34
N SER A 113 5.14 1.40 3.08
CA SER A 113 6.50 1.47 2.54
C SER A 113 7.34 2.60 3.15
N LEU A 114 6.78 3.80 3.34
CA LEU A 114 7.49 4.91 3.97
C LEU A 114 8.01 4.58 5.37
N TYR A 115 7.15 4.01 6.21
CA TYR A 115 7.51 3.72 7.60
C TYR A 115 8.52 2.58 7.69
N SER A 116 8.40 1.58 6.83
CA SER A 116 9.39 0.50 6.74
C SER A 116 10.76 1.04 6.29
N ALA A 117 10.79 1.99 5.36
CA ALA A 117 12.02 2.59 4.87
C ALA A 117 12.71 3.45 5.94
N TRP A 118 11.95 4.27 6.66
CA TRP A 118 12.49 5.05 7.79
C TRP A 118 12.90 4.18 8.97
N ALA A 119 12.16 3.11 9.26
CA ALA A 119 12.58 2.13 10.27
C ALA A 119 13.90 1.47 9.89
N LEU A 120 14.05 1.07 8.61
CA LEU A 120 15.35 0.60 8.11
C LEU A 120 16.43 1.66 8.29
N ALA A 121 16.19 2.92 7.94
CA ALA A 121 17.19 3.98 8.03
C ALA A 121 17.64 4.29 9.47
N LEU A 122 16.71 4.33 10.42
CA LEU A 122 16.94 4.86 11.77
C LEU A 122 17.23 3.79 12.82
N LEU A 123 16.71 2.57 12.63
CA LEU A 123 16.76 1.53 13.66
C LEU A 123 17.78 0.43 13.32
N PRO A 124 18.30 -0.27 14.33
CA PRO A 124 18.98 -1.55 14.12
C PRO A 124 18.08 -2.54 13.37
N ALA A 125 18.68 -3.38 12.52
CA ALA A 125 17.95 -4.28 11.62
C ALA A 125 16.87 -5.14 12.32
N HIS A 126 17.15 -5.65 13.52
CA HIS A 126 16.19 -6.48 14.27
C HIS A 126 14.94 -5.70 14.72
N LEU A 127 15.06 -4.41 15.03
CA LEU A 127 13.92 -3.55 15.34
C LEU A 127 13.23 -3.08 14.07
N ALA A 128 13.98 -2.72 13.02
CA ALA A 128 13.42 -2.35 11.72
C ALA A 128 12.54 -3.47 11.12
N HIS A 129 13.00 -4.71 11.22
CA HIS A 129 12.21 -5.89 10.84
C HIS A 129 10.95 -6.07 11.70
N GLY A 130 11.04 -5.76 12.99
CA GLY A 130 9.89 -5.73 13.89
C GLY A 130 8.85 -4.69 13.48
N VAL A 131 9.30 -3.47 13.16
CA VAL A 131 8.43 -2.42 12.62
C VAL A 131 7.78 -2.87 11.32
N ALA A 132 8.54 -3.39 10.37
CA ALA A 132 8.01 -3.86 9.09
C ALA A 132 6.95 -4.96 9.29
N LEU A 133 7.19 -5.92 10.21
CA LEU A 133 6.20 -6.94 10.56
C LEU A 133 4.92 -6.32 11.14
N GLY A 134 5.04 -5.38 12.09
CA GLY A 134 3.89 -4.68 12.66
C GLY A 134 3.12 -3.88 11.62
N VAL A 135 3.81 -3.22 10.69
CA VAL A 135 3.21 -2.50 9.55
C VAL A 135 2.44 -3.45 8.64
N CYS A 136 3.03 -4.59 8.26
CA CYS A 136 2.33 -5.59 7.44
C CYS A 136 1.06 -6.09 8.14
N VAL A 137 1.19 -6.45 9.43
CA VAL A 137 0.07 -6.97 10.21
C VAL A 137 -1.04 -5.94 10.30
N HIS A 138 -0.74 -4.73 10.74
CA HIS A 138 -1.75 -3.70 10.88
C HIS A 138 -2.38 -3.33 9.54
N PHE A 139 -1.59 -3.05 8.50
CA PHE A 139 -2.12 -2.54 7.23
C PHE A 139 -3.07 -3.55 6.56
N VAL A 140 -2.67 -4.81 6.53
CA VAL A 140 -3.47 -5.87 5.89
C VAL A 140 -4.64 -6.28 6.78
N ALA A 141 -4.47 -6.34 8.11
CA ALA A 141 -5.58 -6.66 9.00
C ALA A 141 -6.64 -5.55 9.05
N SER A 142 -6.22 -4.29 9.11
CA SER A 142 -7.13 -3.13 9.01
C SER A 142 -7.85 -3.14 7.67
N SER A 143 -7.21 -3.60 6.59
CA SER A 143 -7.88 -3.84 5.31
C SER A 143 -9.02 -4.85 5.45
N GLY A 144 -8.77 -6.01 6.06
CA GLY A 144 -9.78 -7.04 6.28
C GLY A 144 -10.92 -6.61 7.21
N PHE A 145 -10.60 -6.01 8.35
CA PHE A 145 -11.60 -5.56 9.32
C PHE A 145 -12.50 -4.46 8.74
N ALA A 146 -11.97 -3.58 7.90
CA ALA A 146 -12.79 -2.61 7.19
C ALA A 146 -13.77 -3.29 6.22
N LYS A 147 -13.38 -4.36 5.51
CA LYS A 147 -14.32 -5.15 4.67
C LYS A 147 -15.46 -5.71 5.50
N LEU A 148 -15.14 -6.32 6.65
CA LEU A 148 -16.15 -6.87 7.56
C LEU A 148 -17.11 -5.79 8.06
N HIS A 149 -16.56 -4.65 8.51
CA HIS A 149 -17.35 -3.56 9.04
C HIS A 149 -18.26 -2.93 7.97
N VAL A 150 -17.71 -2.68 6.78
CA VAL A 150 -18.43 -2.02 5.68
C VAL A 150 -19.47 -2.92 5.05
N ALA A 151 -19.16 -4.20 4.85
CA ALA A 151 -20.11 -5.15 4.28
C ALA A 151 -21.26 -5.51 5.23
N GLY A 152 -21.14 -5.18 6.52
CA GLY A 152 -22.07 -5.65 7.55
C GLY A 152 -21.82 -7.10 7.99
N GLY A 153 -20.61 -7.61 7.76
CA GLY A 153 -20.15 -8.92 8.23
C GLY A 153 -19.52 -9.80 7.16
N ALA A 154 -18.96 -10.93 7.60
CA ALA A 154 -18.26 -11.88 6.72
C ALA A 154 -19.18 -12.53 5.68
N ALA A 155 -20.41 -12.87 6.06
CA ALA A 155 -21.39 -13.49 5.16
C ALA A 155 -21.76 -12.57 4.00
N ALA A 156 -21.96 -11.28 4.28
CA ALA A 156 -22.30 -10.28 3.27
C ALA A 156 -21.14 -10.03 2.30
N TRP A 157 -19.90 -9.99 2.78
CA TRP A 157 -18.73 -9.84 1.90
C TRP A 157 -18.44 -11.10 1.07
N ALA A 158 -18.70 -12.28 1.64
CA ALA A 158 -18.55 -13.56 0.94
C ALA A 158 -19.67 -13.82 -0.08
N GLU A 159 -20.69 -12.95 -0.16
CA GLU A 159 -21.73 -13.07 -1.16
C GLU A 159 -21.11 -12.97 -2.58
N PRO A 160 -21.39 -13.94 -3.48
CA PRO A 160 -20.81 -13.93 -4.83
C PRO A 160 -21.05 -12.62 -5.59
N SER A 161 -22.18 -11.95 -5.32
CA SER A 161 -22.59 -10.72 -5.99
C SER A 161 -21.62 -9.55 -5.75
N THR A 162 -20.94 -9.50 -4.59
CA THR A 162 -20.01 -8.43 -4.22
C THR A 162 -18.81 -8.41 -5.14
N LEU A 163 -17.99 -9.47 -5.11
CA LEU A 163 -16.80 -9.55 -5.94
C LEU A 163 -17.15 -9.67 -7.44
N ALA A 164 -18.25 -10.32 -7.81
CA ALA A 164 -18.69 -10.37 -9.20
C ALA A 164 -19.01 -8.97 -9.76
N SER A 165 -19.61 -8.08 -8.97
CA SER A 165 -19.90 -6.70 -9.39
C SER A 165 -18.61 -5.90 -9.61
N ILE A 166 -17.62 -6.06 -8.72
CA ILE A 166 -16.31 -5.44 -8.83
C ILE A 166 -15.60 -5.89 -10.11
N LEU A 167 -15.56 -7.21 -10.33
CA LEU A 167 -14.96 -7.79 -11.53
C LEU A 167 -15.64 -7.30 -12.80
N ARG A 168 -16.98 -7.25 -12.86
CA ARG A 168 -17.71 -6.71 -14.01
C ARG A 168 -17.37 -5.24 -14.28
N GLN A 169 -17.29 -4.42 -13.24
CA GLN A 169 -17.00 -2.99 -13.37
C GLN A 169 -15.60 -2.75 -13.93
N TYR A 170 -14.56 -3.41 -13.39
CA TYR A 170 -13.22 -3.22 -13.94
C TYR A 170 -13.05 -3.90 -15.31
N ASN A 171 -13.77 -5.00 -15.57
CA ASN A 171 -13.73 -5.68 -16.86
C ASN A 171 -14.43 -4.88 -17.98
N SER A 172 -15.21 -3.84 -17.67
CA SER A 172 -15.70 -2.89 -18.68
C SER A 172 -14.66 -1.85 -19.10
N LEU A 173 -13.54 -1.73 -18.38
CA LEU A 173 -12.46 -0.83 -18.71
C LEU A 173 -11.42 -1.52 -19.61
N PRO A 174 -10.85 -0.83 -20.61
CA PRO A 174 -9.70 -1.35 -21.33
C PRO A 174 -8.46 -1.36 -20.43
N ILE A 175 -7.47 -2.20 -20.76
CA ILE A 175 -6.21 -2.34 -20.00
C ILE A 175 -5.53 -0.97 -19.79
N ARG A 176 -5.50 -0.11 -20.81
CA ARG A 176 -4.92 1.25 -20.74
C ARG A 176 -5.58 2.16 -19.69
N GLU A 177 -6.83 1.88 -19.33
CA GLU A 177 -7.61 2.59 -18.31
C GLU A 177 -7.66 1.83 -16.97
N GLY A 178 -6.77 0.85 -16.80
CA GLY A 178 -6.65 0.08 -15.57
C GLY A 178 -7.58 -1.13 -15.48
N GLY A 179 -8.15 -1.58 -16.61
CA GLY A 179 -8.84 -2.86 -16.69
C GLY A 179 -7.94 -4.07 -16.35
N PRO A 180 -8.51 -5.27 -16.19
CA PRO A 180 -7.74 -6.48 -15.88
C PRO A 180 -6.81 -6.87 -17.03
N LEU A 181 -5.66 -7.45 -16.71
CA LEU A 181 -4.73 -7.98 -17.71
C LEU A 181 -5.34 -9.14 -18.53
N LEU A 182 -6.17 -9.96 -17.88
CA LEU A 182 -6.81 -11.14 -18.44
C LEU A 182 -8.35 -10.98 -18.39
N PRO A 183 -8.95 -10.15 -19.26
CA PRO A 183 -10.38 -9.85 -19.21
C PRO A 183 -11.26 -11.09 -19.41
N ARG A 184 -10.79 -12.06 -20.20
CA ARG A 184 -11.47 -13.36 -20.37
C ARG A 184 -11.52 -14.17 -19.08
N ALA A 185 -10.43 -14.17 -18.30
CA ALA A 185 -10.38 -14.86 -17.01
C ALA A 185 -11.29 -14.14 -15.99
N SER A 186 -11.29 -12.81 -15.98
CA SER A 186 -12.25 -12.01 -15.19
C SER A 186 -13.70 -12.38 -15.51
N ALA A 187 -14.06 -12.39 -16.80
CA ALA A 187 -15.41 -12.76 -17.25
C ALA A 187 -15.77 -14.21 -16.90
N LEU A 188 -14.81 -15.14 -16.96
CA LEU A 188 -15.02 -16.53 -16.54
C LEU A 188 -15.32 -16.62 -15.04
N LEU A 189 -14.53 -15.95 -14.20
CA LEU A 189 -14.75 -15.94 -12.75
C LEU A 189 -16.14 -15.41 -12.39
N VAL A 190 -16.60 -14.33 -13.03
CA VAL A 190 -17.95 -13.78 -12.84
C VAL A 190 -19.07 -14.81 -13.10
N ARG A 191 -18.83 -15.81 -13.96
CA ARG A 191 -19.78 -16.89 -14.27
C ARG A 191 -19.78 -18.04 -13.26
N HIS A 192 -18.83 -18.05 -12.31
CA HIS A 192 -18.69 -19.11 -11.30
C HIS A 192 -18.85 -18.54 -9.88
N PRO A 193 -20.10 -18.35 -9.39
CA PRO A 193 -20.39 -17.74 -8.10
C PRO A 193 -19.65 -18.39 -6.92
N LEU A 194 -19.49 -19.72 -6.93
CA LEU A 194 -18.76 -20.45 -5.90
C LEU A 194 -17.28 -20.07 -5.84
N LEU A 195 -16.62 -19.90 -7.00
CA LEU A 195 -15.22 -19.48 -7.05
C LEU A 195 -15.07 -18.03 -6.53
N VAL A 196 -16.00 -17.16 -6.93
CA VAL A 196 -16.03 -15.75 -6.48
C VAL A 196 -16.22 -15.67 -4.97
N ALA A 197 -17.20 -16.38 -4.41
CA ALA A 197 -17.40 -16.45 -2.96
C ALA A 197 -16.17 -17.02 -2.24
N THR A 198 -15.54 -18.06 -2.80
CA THR A 198 -14.33 -18.67 -2.23
C THR A 198 -13.18 -17.66 -2.18
N PHE A 199 -12.96 -16.88 -3.23
CA PHE A 199 -11.92 -15.85 -3.23
C PHE A 199 -12.25 -14.69 -2.28
N SER A 200 -13.52 -14.26 -2.20
CA SER A 200 -13.95 -13.26 -1.22
C SER A 200 -13.71 -13.74 0.21
N ALA A 201 -14.11 -14.98 0.53
CA ALA A 201 -13.93 -15.59 1.84
C ALA A 201 -12.44 -15.80 2.17
N PHE A 202 -11.65 -16.29 1.22
CA PHE A 202 -10.20 -16.45 1.38
C PHE A 202 -9.52 -15.13 1.70
N THR A 203 -9.90 -14.04 1.02
CA THR A 203 -9.35 -12.70 1.27
C THR A 203 -9.63 -12.28 2.72
N LEU A 204 -10.85 -12.50 3.22
CA LEU A 204 -11.18 -12.22 4.63
C LEU A 204 -10.39 -13.08 5.61
N VAL A 205 -10.30 -14.39 5.37
CA VAL A 205 -9.53 -15.30 6.24
C VAL A 205 -8.06 -14.89 6.26
N PHE A 206 -7.50 -14.55 5.11
CA PHE A 206 -6.13 -14.10 5.00
C PHE A 206 -5.89 -12.81 5.80
N GLU A 207 -6.68 -11.77 5.52
CA GLU A 207 -6.49 -10.45 6.10
C GLU A 207 -6.86 -10.40 7.59
N CYS A 208 -7.98 -11.03 7.99
CA CYS A 208 -8.50 -10.92 9.36
C CYS A 208 -7.95 -11.98 10.33
N ALA A 209 -7.42 -13.10 9.82
CA ALA A 209 -6.95 -14.20 10.67
C ALA A 209 -5.49 -14.57 10.42
N LEU A 210 -5.12 -14.94 9.18
CA LEU A 210 -3.77 -15.43 8.90
C LEU A 210 -2.70 -14.36 9.10
N VAL A 211 -2.97 -13.12 8.70
CA VAL A 211 -2.02 -12.03 8.86
C VAL A 211 -1.85 -11.61 10.34
N PRO A 212 -2.90 -11.39 11.15
CA PRO A 212 -2.74 -11.20 12.59
C PRO A 212 -2.00 -12.37 13.27
N ALA A 213 -2.30 -13.60 12.85
CA ALA A 213 -1.61 -14.78 13.36
C ALA A 213 -0.11 -14.78 13.04
N ALA A 214 0.38 -14.01 12.07
CA ALA A 214 1.81 -13.88 11.76
C ALA A 214 2.66 -13.54 12.98
N LEU A 215 2.11 -12.78 13.94
CA LEU A 215 2.80 -12.43 15.19
C LEU A 215 3.08 -13.65 16.07
N LEU A 216 2.29 -14.72 15.93
CA LEU A 216 2.38 -15.96 16.70
C LEU A 216 2.90 -17.15 15.88
N LEU A 217 2.87 -17.04 14.55
CA LEU A 217 3.32 -18.10 13.65
C LEU A 217 4.83 -18.39 13.80
N PRO A 218 5.23 -19.67 13.68
CA PRO A 218 6.63 -20.06 13.53
C PRO A 218 7.32 -19.30 12.40
N LEU A 219 8.58 -18.91 12.61
CA LEU A 219 9.38 -18.14 11.63
C LEU A 219 9.42 -18.79 10.24
N ALA A 220 9.41 -20.13 10.18
CA ALA A 220 9.43 -20.87 8.93
C ALA A 220 8.17 -20.70 8.07
N LEU A 221 7.02 -20.35 8.68
CA LEU A 221 5.74 -20.21 7.97
C LEU A 221 5.44 -18.78 7.53
N ARG A 222 6.04 -17.77 8.16
CA ARG A 222 5.76 -16.36 7.83
C ARG A 222 6.08 -15.98 6.38
N PRO A 223 7.16 -16.49 5.73
CA PRO A 223 7.42 -16.22 4.32
C PRO A 223 6.26 -16.65 3.38
N LEU A 224 5.45 -17.63 3.78
CA LEU A 224 4.25 -18.00 3.01
C LEU A 224 3.24 -16.85 2.96
N LEU A 225 3.13 -16.05 4.03
CA LEU A 225 2.26 -14.87 4.04
C LEU A 225 2.76 -13.79 3.08
N ALA A 226 4.08 -13.59 2.96
CA ALA A 226 4.65 -12.73 1.93
C ALA A 226 4.25 -13.20 0.52
N ALA A 227 4.40 -14.50 0.26
CA ALA A 227 4.05 -15.09 -1.03
C ALA A 227 2.55 -14.93 -1.33
N VAL A 228 1.67 -15.18 -0.35
CA VAL A 228 0.21 -14.99 -0.51
C VAL A 228 -0.13 -13.52 -0.73
N SER A 229 0.47 -12.57 -0.01
CA SER A 229 0.29 -11.13 -0.25
C SER A 229 0.69 -10.74 -1.69
N CYS A 230 1.85 -11.22 -2.16
CA CYS A 230 2.29 -10.99 -3.54
C CYS A 230 1.31 -11.60 -4.54
N MET A 231 0.88 -12.84 -4.33
CA MET A 231 -0.06 -13.54 -5.21
C MET A 231 -1.43 -12.87 -5.26
N LEU A 232 -1.91 -12.32 -4.13
CA LEU A 232 -3.16 -11.57 -4.08
C LEU A 232 -3.08 -10.35 -5.02
N HIS A 233 -2.00 -9.58 -4.96
CA HIS A 233 -1.84 -8.40 -5.82
C HIS A 233 -1.62 -8.76 -7.29
N VAL A 234 -0.90 -9.84 -7.59
CA VAL A 234 -0.77 -10.38 -8.95
C VAL A 234 -2.14 -10.87 -9.46
N GLY A 235 -2.93 -11.53 -8.62
CA GLY A 235 -4.29 -11.94 -8.93
C GLY A 235 -5.20 -10.74 -9.22
N ILE A 236 -5.14 -9.70 -8.38
CA ILE A 236 -5.85 -8.44 -8.62
C ILE A 236 -5.43 -7.85 -9.97
N ALA A 237 -4.14 -7.75 -10.27
CA ALA A 237 -3.66 -7.27 -11.57
C ALA A 237 -4.21 -8.09 -12.74
N ALA A 238 -4.20 -9.41 -12.57
CA ALA A 238 -4.58 -10.36 -13.60
C ALA A 238 -6.08 -10.29 -13.93
N VAL A 239 -6.94 -10.37 -12.91
CA VAL A 239 -8.39 -10.60 -13.13
C VAL A 239 -9.29 -9.47 -12.67
N GLN A 240 -8.81 -8.55 -11.83
CA GLN A 240 -9.60 -7.41 -11.36
C GLN A 240 -9.17 -6.12 -12.06
N SER A 241 -8.00 -5.58 -11.77
CA SER A 241 -7.51 -4.31 -12.31
C SER A 241 -5.99 -4.30 -12.33
N LEU A 242 -5.40 -4.14 -13.52
CA LEU A 242 -3.95 -4.03 -13.67
C LEU A 242 -3.42 -2.81 -12.89
N ASP A 243 -4.13 -1.69 -12.95
CA ASP A 243 -3.74 -0.45 -12.28
C ASP A 243 -3.69 -0.63 -10.75
N ILE A 244 -4.76 -1.19 -10.15
CA ILE A 244 -4.77 -1.50 -8.71
C ILE A 244 -3.62 -2.44 -8.35
N GLY A 245 -3.44 -3.53 -9.10
CA GLY A 245 -2.36 -4.47 -8.83
C GLY A 245 -0.96 -3.83 -8.90
N LEU A 246 -0.75 -2.89 -9.83
CA LEU A 246 0.49 -2.13 -9.97
C LEU A 246 0.69 -1.11 -8.84
N TYR A 247 -0.37 -0.47 -8.33
CA TYR A 247 -0.28 0.44 -7.19
C TYR A 247 0.16 -0.24 -5.90
N PHE A 248 -0.03 -1.56 -5.76
CA PHE A 248 0.45 -2.28 -4.59
C PHE A 248 1.91 -2.68 -4.65
N LEU A 249 2.59 -2.51 -5.80
CA LEU A 249 4.00 -2.85 -5.94
C LEU A 249 4.89 -2.21 -4.87
N PRO A 250 4.76 -0.90 -4.52
CA PRO A 250 5.59 -0.28 -3.48
C PRO A 250 5.49 -0.96 -2.12
N ASN A 251 4.38 -1.65 -1.83
CA ASN A 251 4.18 -2.38 -0.57
C ASN A 251 4.80 -3.78 -0.59
N LEU A 252 5.15 -4.35 -1.75
CA LEU A 252 5.77 -5.68 -1.84
C LEU A 252 7.08 -5.76 -1.05
N GLY A 253 7.91 -4.70 -1.13
CA GLY A 253 9.14 -4.63 -0.34
C GLY A 253 8.88 -4.73 1.16
N THR A 254 7.79 -4.11 1.62
CA THR A 254 7.34 -4.17 3.03
C THR A 254 6.87 -5.58 3.40
N TYR A 255 6.06 -6.25 2.57
CA TYR A 255 5.63 -7.63 2.84
C TYR A 255 6.80 -8.60 2.91
N CYS A 256 7.74 -8.50 1.96
CA CYS A 256 8.93 -9.32 1.95
C CYS A 256 9.80 -9.08 3.20
N LEU A 257 9.97 -7.82 3.62
CA LEU A 257 10.73 -7.46 4.80
C LEU A 257 10.07 -7.91 6.10
N GLY A 258 8.77 -7.62 6.26
CA GLY A 258 8.00 -7.89 7.47
C GLY A 258 7.74 -9.37 7.67
N PHE A 259 7.09 -10.03 6.71
CA PHE A 259 6.78 -11.45 6.79
C PHE A 259 8.00 -12.36 6.53
N GLY A 260 9.01 -11.88 5.81
CA GLY A 260 10.30 -12.57 5.67
C GLY A 260 11.23 -12.39 6.88
N SER A 261 10.84 -11.58 7.87
CA SER A 261 11.68 -11.30 9.03
C SER A 261 11.92 -12.52 9.91
N SER A 262 13.13 -12.63 10.44
CA SER A 262 13.51 -13.66 11.43
C SER A 262 13.26 -13.22 12.88
N VAL A 263 12.23 -12.40 13.12
CA VAL A 263 11.93 -11.78 14.43
C VAL A 263 11.22 -12.79 15.37
N PRO A 264 11.91 -13.38 16.37
CA PRO A 264 11.31 -14.43 17.21
C PRO A 264 10.24 -13.90 18.15
N LEU A 265 9.28 -14.75 18.54
CA LEU A 265 8.28 -14.44 19.56
C LEU A 265 8.96 -13.95 20.85
N GLY A 266 8.45 -12.88 21.45
CA GLY A 266 8.97 -12.31 22.70
C GLY A 266 10.28 -11.52 22.57
N SER A 267 10.91 -11.49 21.39
CA SER A 267 12.11 -10.67 21.15
C SER A 267 11.79 -9.16 21.15
N PRO A 268 12.81 -8.28 21.26
CA PRO A 268 12.60 -6.83 21.15
C PRO A 268 11.93 -6.41 19.84
N GLY A 269 12.29 -7.05 18.72
CA GLY A 269 11.65 -6.80 17.43
C GLY A 269 10.17 -7.23 17.43
N TRP A 270 9.82 -8.30 18.14
CA TRP A 270 8.43 -8.74 18.25
C TRP A 270 7.59 -7.77 19.07
N TRP A 271 8.11 -7.31 20.22
CA TRP A 271 7.47 -6.26 21.01
C TRP A 271 7.34 -4.96 20.22
N CYS A 272 8.33 -4.64 19.37
CA CYS A 272 8.23 -3.51 18.46
C CYS A 272 7.08 -3.67 17.46
N ALA A 273 6.88 -4.87 16.88
CA ALA A 273 5.73 -5.15 16.02
C ALA A 273 4.39 -4.96 16.74
N ILE A 274 4.28 -5.44 17.98
CA ILE A 274 3.11 -5.24 18.84
C ILE A 274 2.90 -3.75 19.14
N ALA A 275 3.96 -3.03 19.51
CA ALA A 275 3.90 -1.61 19.80
C ALA A 275 3.45 -0.79 18.58
N VAL A 276 3.93 -1.13 17.38
CA VAL A 276 3.43 -0.54 16.13
C VAL A 276 1.93 -0.80 16.03
N CYS A 277 1.47 -2.06 16.08
CA CYS A 277 0.04 -2.38 15.97
C CYS A 277 -0.84 -1.70 17.03
N ALA A 278 -0.34 -1.55 18.26
CA ALA A 278 -1.07 -0.88 19.34
C ALA A 278 -1.12 0.64 19.16
N ALA A 279 0.02 1.27 18.86
CA ALA A 279 0.11 2.70 18.56
C ALA A 279 -0.78 3.06 17.36
N SER A 280 -0.89 2.13 16.42
CA SER A 280 -1.74 2.22 15.25
C SER A 280 -3.22 2.25 15.58
N ALA A 281 -3.68 1.40 16.49
CA ALA A 281 -5.09 1.31 16.88
C ALA A 281 -5.49 2.36 17.93
N ALA A 282 -4.53 2.92 18.67
CA ALA A 282 -4.78 3.82 19.78
C ALA A 282 -5.57 5.10 19.41
N PRO A 283 -5.30 5.82 18.30
CA PRO A 283 -6.07 7.00 17.93
C PRO A 283 -7.56 6.72 17.74
N LEU A 284 -7.91 5.58 17.13
CA LEU A 284 -9.30 5.14 16.98
C LEU A 284 -9.97 4.93 18.35
N LEU A 285 -9.27 4.30 19.29
CA LEU A 285 -9.79 4.04 20.63
C LEU A 285 -10.01 5.33 21.43
N VAL A 286 -9.10 6.29 21.31
CA VAL A 286 -9.13 7.54 22.08
C VAL A 286 -10.09 8.56 21.46
N ARG A 287 -10.02 8.77 20.15
CA ARG A 287 -10.77 9.84 19.47
C ARG A 287 -12.10 9.38 18.90
N ARG A 288 -12.33 8.06 18.82
CA ARG A 288 -13.48 7.43 18.13
C ARG A 288 -13.66 7.90 16.68
N ARG A 289 -12.62 8.51 16.11
CA ARG A 289 -12.55 9.08 14.78
C ARG A 289 -11.16 8.80 14.23
N LEU A 290 -11.10 8.46 12.96
CA LEU A 290 -9.87 8.39 12.19
C LEU A 290 -9.67 9.73 11.48
N VAL A 291 -8.52 10.36 11.66
CA VAL A 291 -8.04 11.39 10.72
C VAL A 291 -7.01 10.78 9.77
N ALA A 292 -6.81 11.38 8.59
CA ALA A 292 -5.90 10.84 7.58
C ALA A 292 -4.44 10.72 8.09
N GLU A 293 -4.13 11.54 9.10
CA GLU A 293 -2.86 11.63 9.80
C GLU A 293 -2.72 10.60 10.94
N ASP A 294 -3.78 9.89 11.33
CA ASP A 294 -3.74 8.84 12.33
C ASP A 294 -3.14 7.58 11.71
N TRP A 295 -1.84 7.62 11.44
CA TRP A 295 -1.13 6.47 10.91
C TRP A 295 -1.14 5.31 11.91
N PRO A 296 -1.15 4.05 11.40
CA PRO A 296 -1.35 3.51 10.05
C PRO A 296 -2.81 3.19 9.72
N LEU A 297 -3.77 4.03 10.11
CA LEU A 297 -5.19 3.70 9.98
C LEU A 297 -5.78 3.94 8.58
N THR A 298 -4.96 4.15 7.54
CA THR A 298 -5.45 4.48 6.18
C THR A 298 -5.27 3.34 5.17
N PRO A 299 -6.01 2.22 5.27
CA PRO A 299 -6.19 1.28 4.16
C PRO A 299 -7.39 1.66 3.28
N PHE A 300 -7.92 2.88 3.37
CA PHE A 300 -9.14 3.27 2.63
C PHE A 300 -9.01 3.21 1.10
N ALA A 301 -7.78 3.14 0.58
CA ALA A 301 -7.51 2.99 -0.84
C ALA A 301 -7.66 1.55 -1.38
N LEU A 302 -7.96 0.56 -0.52
CA LEU A 302 -8.03 -0.87 -0.88
C LEU A 302 -9.43 -1.39 -1.23
N PHE A 303 -10.47 -0.55 -1.25
CA PHE A 303 -11.84 -1.06 -1.32
C PHE A 303 -12.59 -0.66 -2.57
N ALA A 304 -13.28 -1.65 -3.13
CA ALA A 304 -14.49 -1.43 -3.87
C ALA A 304 -15.68 -1.50 -2.89
N TRP A 305 -16.54 -0.50 -2.96
CA TRP A 305 -17.62 -0.24 -2.01
C TRP A 305 -18.97 -0.41 -2.73
N SER A 306 -20.07 -0.61 -2.02
CA SER A 306 -21.37 -0.29 -2.62
C SER A 306 -21.46 1.23 -2.83
N GLY A 307 -22.10 1.69 -3.91
CA GLY A 307 -22.18 3.11 -4.26
C GLY A 307 -22.66 4.06 -3.15
N PRO A 308 -23.70 3.70 -2.35
CA PRO A 308 -24.12 4.50 -1.20
C PRO A 308 -23.11 4.53 -0.05
N GLN A 309 -22.42 3.43 0.20
CA GLN A 309 -21.38 3.35 1.24
C GLN A 309 -20.17 4.18 0.84
N TRP A 310 -19.73 4.12 -0.43
CA TRP A 310 -18.70 5.02 -0.94
C TRP A 310 -19.09 6.47 -0.68
N ARG A 311 -20.29 6.91 -1.06
CA ARG A 311 -20.72 8.29 -0.84
C ARG A 311 -20.71 8.70 0.63
N SER A 312 -21.13 7.84 1.56
CA SER A 312 -21.15 8.18 2.99
C SER A 312 -19.75 8.22 3.62
N LEU A 313 -18.87 7.27 3.26
CA LEU A 313 -17.50 7.23 3.75
C LEU A 313 -16.63 8.28 3.08
N PHE A 314 -16.82 8.52 1.79
CA PHE A 314 -16.24 9.64 1.06
C PHE A 314 -16.69 10.95 1.72
N ALA A 315 -17.98 11.17 1.99
CA ALA A 315 -18.42 12.38 2.70
C ALA A 315 -17.80 12.58 4.10
N ARG A 316 -17.51 11.51 4.85
CA ARG A 316 -17.03 11.58 6.24
C ARG A 316 -15.51 11.59 6.40
N LEU A 317 -14.79 10.87 5.54
CA LEU A 317 -13.34 10.65 5.61
C LEU A 317 -12.59 11.32 4.44
N VAL A 318 -13.34 11.65 3.37
CA VAL A 318 -12.80 12.25 2.15
C VAL A 318 -13.22 13.72 1.96
N ASP A 319 -14.50 14.05 2.12
CA ASP A 319 -15.03 15.42 1.98
C ASP A 319 -15.13 16.19 3.32
N GLY A 320 -14.85 15.55 4.44
CA GLY A 320 -14.78 16.23 5.74
C GLY A 320 -13.49 17.03 5.91
N ASP A 321 -13.58 18.17 6.61
CA ASP A 321 -12.49 19.12 6.97
C ASP A 321 -11.45 18.52 7.96
N THR A 322 -10.94 17.32 7.69
CA THR A 322 -9.89 16.65 8.50
C THR A 322 -8.75 16.16 7.65
N ARG A 323 -8.45 16.87 6.58
CA ARG A 323 -7.37 16.52 5.68
C ARG A 323 -6.46 17.72 5.52
N LEU A 324 -5.17 17.50 5.71
CA LEU A 324 -4.13 18.30 5.08
C LEU A 324 -4.17 18.06 3.54
N VAL A 325 -5.23 18.50 2.85
CA VAL A 325 -5.32 18.35 1.38
C VAL A 325 -4.51 19.44 0.70
N LEU A 326 -3.51 18.97 -0.03
CA LEU A 326 -2.96 19.64 -1.20
C LEU A 326 -3.99 19.59 -2.35
N GLY A 327 -5.04 20.42 -2.33
CA GLY A 327 -6.08 20.34 -3.38
C GLY A 327 -7.25 21.35 -3.29
N ALA A 328 -7.56 21.98 -4.42
CA ALA A 328 -8.40 23.17 -4.56
C ALA A 328 -9.92 22.94 -4.66
N ARG A 329 -10.53 22.16 -3.76
CA ARG A 329 -12.01 22.09 -3.67
C ARG A 329 -12.63 22.91 -2.55
N ALA A 330 -11.83 23.38 -1.58
CA ALA A 330 -12.27 24.31 -0.56
C ALA A 330 -11.63 25.69 -0.79
N PRO A 331 -12.30 26.80 -0.43
CA PRO A 331 -11.63 28.09 -0.33
C PRO A 331 -10.43 27.97 0.61
N PRO A 332 -9.26 28.54 0.25
CA PRO A 332 -8.06 28.44 1.08
C PRO A 332 -8.33 28.98 2.47
N GLN A 333 -7.97 28.21 3.50
CA GLN A 333 -8.05 28.65 4.88
C GLN A 333 -6.90 29.63 5.19
N PRO A 334 -7.03 30.51 6.20
CA PRO A 334 -5.96 31.41 6.61
C PRO A 334 -4.64 30.66 6.86
N GLY A 335 -3.56 31.09 6.21
CA GLY A 335 -2.23 30.46 6.31
C GLY A 335 -1.90 29.43 5.23
N GLN A 336 -2.81 29.11 4.32
CA GLN A 336 -2.54 28.24 3.16
C GLN A 336 -2.06 29.03 1.94
N VAL A 337 -1.18 28.42 1.14
CA VAL A 337 -0.68 29.00 -0.12
C VAL A 337 -1.32 28.28 -1.29
N VAL A 338 -1.98 29.02 -2.19
CA VAL A 338 -2.53 28.49 -3.44
C VAL A 338 -1.47 28.58 -4.52
N VAL A 339 -1.11 27.45 -5.10
CA VAL A 339 -0.16 27.35 -6.21
C VAL A 339 -0.97 27.13 -7.50
N PRO A 340 -1.05 28.12 -8.41
CA PRO A 340 -1.75 27.97 -9.67
C PRO A 340 -1.05 26.89 -10.54
N ALA A 341 -1.85 26.09 -11.25
CA ALA A 341 -1.32 25.02 -12.10
C ALA A 341 -0.66 25.52 -13.40
N ALA A 342 -0.90 26.78 -13.78
CA ALA A 342 -0.34 27.38 -14.99
C ALA A 342 1.19 27.48 -14.90
N GLY A 343 1.90 26.81 -15.82
CA GLY A 343 3.37 26.79 -15.90
C GLY A 343 4.02 25.40 -15.85
N LEU A 344 3.26 24.31 -16.02
CA LEU A 344 3.76 22.93 -16.01
C LEU A 344 4.11 22.35 -17.40
N GLU A 345 4.46 23.20 -18.38
CA GLU A 345 5.04 22.73 -19.66
C GLU A 345 6.45 22.14 -19.47
#